data_AF-A0A2N6A629-F1
#
_entry.id   AF-A0A2N6A629-F1
#
_cell.length_a   1.000
_cell.length_b   1.000
_cell.length_c   1.000
_cell.angle_alpha   90.00
_cell.angle_beta   90.00
_cell.angle_gamma   90.00
#
_symmetry.space_group_name_H-M   'P 1'
#
loop_
_entity.id
_entity.type
_entity.pdbx_description
1 polymer ?
#
loop_
_entity_poly.entity_id
_entity_poly.type
_entity_poly.pdbx_seq_one_letter_code
_entity_poly.pdbx_strand_id
1 'polypeptide(L)'
;MLISMSVSSVEAQTPSYYYNSATGGNYIPFGMHISTSWQKWQGHYGPGAFTGAFPGNITKVYFMRAANTGGTTYQNFGVYIGQSSSNTVSTSSWYTPVTQALYASSFTVPSGNNGTWFEIPLTTPVYYNPNQMLIIQVCASGIIGGTGFPMRDGGPAPGTPAPNVGRLYGGGSGCATTAPSGSTTNYHANFGFDIAPATPDNAGISELLSPVAFCAGTEDIKVKLVNLGTNTLNNVTIDWTFNGVPQPTINWTTPLASFADATVTLGTKTFTAGTPYTLVAWTSSPNGQQDTFTANDTLTATLQPSLSGTFTIGGASPDYATFADAVNDLNAYGVCGPVVFNVRSGAYNENIGLQNVVGTSAINTITFQSESGNRADVQVTHGASNTGDNFVLSFGGATFVTFRNMTMTSTSTSYARVVDMGSSTDCTVESCDLIAPTVGTTSNYCAVVYGYGSNNHRSTINNCNVRNGSYGIYFGGSSNTNTQDYCVVTNNEITNSYYTAYYSYYQGFETFADNVINLGPGYSYMYLTFFYYGHDASIERNQWFGSGRNYAYGIYFYYQNYYVPGNTRFVNN
;
A
#
# COMPACT_ATOMS: atom_id res chain seq x y z
N MET A 1 4.86 0.03 -30.39
CA MET A 1 4.69 -1.18 -29.56
C MET A 1 5.03 -0.76 -28.14
N LEU A 2 4.04 -0.18 -27.45
CA LEU A 2 4.20 0.39 -26.12
C LEU A 2 4.25 -0.74 -25.09
N ILE A 3 5.34 -0.84 -24.35
CA ILE A 3 5.37 -1.61 -23.10
C ILE A 3 4.87 -0.65 -22.03
N SER A 4 3.61 -0.82 -21.62
CA SER A 4 3.08 -0.12 -20.45
C SER A 4 3.84 -0.63 -19.23
N MET A 5 4.59 0.23 -18.56
CA MET A 5 5.04 -0.06 -17.20
C MET A 5 3.82 0.09 -16.30
N SER A 6 3.10 -1.01 -16.14
CA SER A 6 2.20 -1.20 -15.02
C SER A 6 2.99 -0.95 -13.73
N VAL A 7 2.45 -0.13 -12.84
CA VAL A 7 2.80 -0.23 -11.42
C VAL A 7 2.23 -1.57 -10.98
N SER A 8 2.99 -2.62 -11.24
CA SER A 8 2.72 -3.95 -10.72
C SER A 8 2.64 -3.79 -9.21
N SER A 9 1.60 -4.39 -8.62
CA SER A 9 1.63 -4.91 -7.25
C SER A 9 3.07 -5.21 -6.86
N VAL A 10 3.56 -4.73 -5.71
CA VAL A 10 4.91 -5.05 -5.20
C VAL A 10 5.12 -6.55 -5.37
N GLU A 11 5.74 -6.93 -6.49
CA GLU A 11 5.98 -8.33 -6.79
C GLU A 11 6.96 -8.76 -5.72
N ALA A 12 6.76 -9.95 -5.18
CA ALA A 12 7.64 -10.49 -4.15
C ALA A 12 9.10 -10.35 -4.62
N GLN A 13 9.82 -9.40 -4.03
CA GLN A 13 11.11 -8.96 -4.52
C GLN A 13 12.11 -10.08 -4.30
N THR A 14 12.48 -10.77 -5.39
CA THR A 14 13.45 -11.86 -5.29
C THR A 14 14.84 -11.25 -5.20
N PRO A 15 15.64 -11.57 -4.16
CA PRO A 15 17.02 -11.09 -4.05
C PRO A 15 17.84 -11.47 -5.28
N SER A 16 18.79 -10.62 -5.67
CA SER A 16 19.69 -10.88 -6.82
C SER A 16 20.51 -12.15 -6.62
N TYR A 17 20.92 -12.42 -5.38
CA TYR A 17 21.65 -13.62 -4.99
C TYR A 17 21.05 -14.23 -3.75
N TYR A 18 20.82 -15.54 -3.75
CA TYR A 18 20.19 -16.21 -2.62
C TYR A 18 20.62 -17.65 -2.42
N TYR A 19 20.47 -18.09 -1.18
CA TYR A 19 20.53 -19.47 -0.74
C TYR A 19 19.14 -19.88 -0.27
N ASN A 20 18.47 -20.75 -1.04
CA ASN A 20 17.06 -21.08 -0.88
C ASN A 20 16.86 -22.61 -0.86
N SER A 21 17.25 -23.23 0.25
CA SER A 21 17.15 -24.69 0.41
C SER A 21 16.34 -25.13 1.62
N ALA A 22 15.99 -24.22 2.53
CA ALA A 22 15.18 -24.52 3.70
C ALA A 22 13.70 -24.66 3.32
N THR A 23 13.06 -25.73 3.79
CA THR A 23 11.62 -25.98 3.60
C THR A 23 10.80 -25.82 4.88
N GLY A 24 11.45 -25.80 6.05
CA GLY A 24 10.82 -25.63 7.35
C GLY A 24 10.45 -24.18 7.68
N GLY A 25 9.94 -23.96 8.89
CA GLY A 25 9.64 -22.64 9.42
C GLY A 25 10.14 -22.51 10.85
N ASN A 26 10.80 -21.40 11.16
CA ASN A 26 11.26 -21.10 12.53
C ASN A 26 11.13 -19.61 12.85
N TYR A 27 10.79 -19.30 14.10
CA TYR A 27 10.66 -17.94 14.61
C TYR A 27 12.00 -17.27 14.92
N ILE A 28 13.14 -17.95 14.83
CA ILE A 28 14.44 -17.31 15.12
C ILE A 28 15.05 -16.76 13.83
N PRO A 29 15.41 -15.45 13.74
CA PRO A 29 15.27 -14.38 14.75
C PRO A 29 13.90 -13.67 14.89
N PHE A 30 12.99 -13.71 13.91
CA PHE A 30 11.87 -12.75 13.82
C PHE A 30 10.68 -12.93 14.80
N GLY A 31 10.77 -13.81 15.79
CA GLY A 31 9.79 -13.99 16.88
C GLY A 31 10.28 -13.52 18.25
N MET A 32 11.39 -12.80 18.33
CA MET A 32 12.04 -12.47 19.60
C MET A 32 11.14 -11.62 20.52
N HIS A 33 11.00 -12.01 21.79
CA HIS A 33 10.30 -11.22 22.79
C HIS A 33 11.27 -10.77 23.89
N ILE A 34 10.91 -9.70 24.61
CA ILE A 34 11.74 -9.15 25.71
C ILE A 34 12.06 -10.18 26.81
N SER A 35 11.29 -11.26 26.90
CA SER A 35 11.42 -12.35 27.87
C SER A 35 12.12 -13.61 27.34
N THR A 36 12.55 -13.64 26.07
CA THR A 36 13.14 -14.86 25.47
C THR A 36 14.67 -14.82 25.43
N SER A 37 15.28 -16.00 25.48
CA SER A 37 16.74 -16.19 25.48
C SER A 37 17.38 -16.19 24.09
N TRP A 38 16.72 -15.66 23.04
CA TRP A 38 17.17 -15.76 21.65
C TRP A 38 17.02 -14.43 20.86
N GLN A 39 17.46 -13.34 21.47
CA GLN A 39 17.48 -11.99 20.90
C GLN A 39 18.58 -11.74 19.86
N LYS A 40 19.52 -12.68 19.70
CA LYS A 40 20.65 -12.61 18.76
C LYS A 40 20.68 -13.88 17.90
N TRP A 41 20.98 -13.72 16.63
CA TRP A 41 21.09 -14.78 15.65
C TRP A 41 22.27 -14.54 14.72
N GLN A 42 22.97 -15.60 14.31
CA GLN A 42 23.93 -15.56 13.21
C GLN A 42 23.64 -16.68 12.22
N GLY A 43 23.44 -16.33 10.95
CA GLY A 43 23.47 -17.25 9.82
C GLY A 43 24.87 -17.29 9.22
N HIS A 44 25.36 -18.50 8.96
CA HIS A 44 26.65 -18.75 8.33
C HIS A 44 26.42 -19.42 6.99
N TYR A 45 26.99 -18.87 5.93
CA TYR A 45 26.87 -19.38 4.57
C TYR A 45 28.27 -19.53 3.99
N GLY A 46 28.68 -20.77 3.73
CA GLY A 46 30.02 -21.09 3.25
C GLY A 46 30.38 -20.40 1.93
N PRO A 47 31.68 -20.40 1.55
CA PRO A 47 32.12 -19.85 0.28
C PRO A 47 31.34 -20.45 -0.89
N GLY A 48 30.96 -19.60 -1.85
CA GLY A 48 30.21 -20.02 -3.04
C GLY A 48 28.76 -20.45 -2.79
N ALA A 49 28.21 -20.28 -1.58
CA ALA A 49 26.80 -20.61 -1.30
C ALA A 49 25.81 -19.85 -2.19
N PHE A 50 26.20 -18.66 -2.67
CA PHE A 50 25.38 -17.79 -3.51
C PHE A 50 25.88 -17.86 -4.96
N THR A 51 25.27 -18.74 -5.75
CA THR A 51 25.71 -18.99 -7.13
C THR A 51 25.65 -17.71 -7.96
N GLY A 52 26.76 -17.39 -8.65
CA GLY A 52 26.88 -16.21 -9.51
C GLY A 52 27.18 -14.89 -8.79
N ALA A 53 27.23 -14.88 -7.46
CA ALA A 53 27.60 -13.68 -6.71
C ALA A 53 29.08 -13.31 -6.95
N PHE A 54 29.34 -12.03 -7.17
CA PHE A 54 30.68 -11.48 -7.42
C PHE A 54 31.17 -10.66 -6.20
N PRO A 55 32.45 -10.25 -6.15
CA PRO A 55 32.93 -9.38 -5.07
C PRO A 55 32.34 -7.95 -5.16
N GLY A 56 31.77 -7.44 -4.09
CA GLY A 56 31.08 -6.14 -4.09
C GLY A 56 30.44 -5.81 -2.75
N ASN A 57 29.77 -4.67 -2.63
CA ASN A 57 29.14 -4.25 -1.38
C ASN A 57 27.70 -4.75 -1.31
N ILE A 58 27.39 -5.52 -0.27
CA ILE A 58 26.00 -5.90 0.05
C ILE A 58 25.26 -4.63 0.45
N THR A 59 24.18 -4.31 -0.26
CA THR A 59 23.36 -3.10 -0.03
C THR A 59 22.02 -3.40 0.60
N LYS A 60 21.52 -4.62 0.43
CA LYS A 60 20.26 -5.12 1.01
C LYS A 60 20.43 -6.57 1.42
N VAL A 61 19.72 -6.98 2.46
CA VAL A 61 19.58 -8.39 2.82
C VAL A 61 18.13 -8.81 2.84
N TYR A 62 17.88 -10.10 2.61
CA TYR A 62 16.55 -10.65 2.43
C TYR A 62 16.39 -11.94 3.23
N PHE A 63 15.18 -12.13 3.76
CA PHE A 63 14.75 -13.38 4.37
C PHE A 63 13.39 -13.79 3.79
N MET A 64 13.13 -15.10 3.70
CA MET A 64 11.86 -15.60 3.17
C MET A 64 10.87 -15.96 4.28
N ARG A 65 9.61 -15.57 4.15
CA ARG A 65 8.54 -15.89 5.10
C ARG A 65 8.15 -17.36 5.06
N ALA A 66 7.90 -17.95 6.24
CA ALA A 66 7.36 -19.30 6.34
C ALA A 66 5.84 -19.39 6.56
N ALA A 67 5.18 -18.25 6.77
CA ALA A 67 3.74 -18.12 6.93
C ALA A 67 3.28 -16.75 6.42
N ASN A 68 1.96 -16.53 6.34
CA ASN A 68 1.43 -15.18 6.17
C ASN A 68 1.71 -14.39 7.45
N THR A 69 2.18 -13.15 7.33
CA THR A 69 2.64 -12.33 8.46
C THR A 69 1.89 -11.00 8.49
N GLY A 70 1.51 -10.57 9.69
CA GLY A 70 1.22 -9.15 9.95
C GLY A 70 2.51 -8.34 10.01
N GLY A 71 2.41 -7.02 9.86
CA GLY A 71 3.56 -6.13 10.09
C GLY A 71 4.05 -6.26 11.54
N THR A 72 5.37 -6.36 11.73
CA THR A 72 5.99 -6.48 13.06
C THR A 72 7.06 -5.43 13.24
N THR A 73 7.01 -4.72 14.37
CA THR A 73 7.93 -3.65 14.74
C THR A 73 8.85 -4.11 15.86
N TYR A 74 10.16 -4.08 15.60
CA TYR A 74 11.23 -4.46 16.50
C TYR A 74 11.89 -3.22 17.11
N GLN A 75 12.33 -3.33 18.36
CA GLN A 75 13.07 -2.30 19.07
C GLN A 75 14.58 -2.59 19.03
N ASN A 76 15.40 -1.55 18.81
CA ASN A 76 16.87 -1.61 18.72
C ASN A 76 17.34 -2.71 17.76
N PHE A 77 16.76 -2.71 16.56
CA PHE A 77 17.02 -3.70 15.53
C PHE A 77 18.33 -3.41 14.81
N GLY A 78 19.20 -4.41 14.70
CA GLY A 78 20.49 -4.31 14.02
C GLY A 78 20.77 -5.50 13.12
N VAL A 79 21.35 -5.20 11.96
CA VAL A 79 21.94 -6.18 11.05
C VAL A 79 23.43 -5.95 11.01
N TYR A 80 24.21 -7.02 11.17
CA TYR A 80 25.66 -6.98 11.12
C TYR A 80 26.18 -8.03 10.16
N ILE A 81 27.25 -7.73 9.44
CA ILE A 81 27.80 -8.60 8.41
C ILE A 81 29.28 -8.82 8.67
N GLY A 82 29.72 -10.07 8.64
CA GLY A 82 31.12 -10.46 8.77
C GLY A 82 31.52 -11.46 7.70
N GLN A 83 32.82 -11.67 7.54
CA GLN A 83 33.35 -12.65 6.60
C GLN A 83 34.55 -13.40 7.17
N SER A 84 34.54 -14.73 7.05
CA SER A 84 35.60 -15.59 7.58
C SER A 84 36.33 -16.33 6.47
N SER A 85 37.66 -16.43 6.59
CA SER A 85 38.46 -17.34 5.77
C SER A 85 38.35 -18.80 6.22
N SER A 86 37.74 -19.08 7.39
CA SER A 86 37.44 -20.44 7.84
C SER A 86 36.15 -20.94 7.21
N ASN A 87 36.14 -22.21 6.80
CA ASN A 87 34.97 -22.90 6.26
C ASN A 87 34.17 -23.66 7.34
N THR A 88 34.60 -23.60 8.60
CA THR A 88 33.93 -24.28 9.71
C THR A 88 33.06 -23.33 10.53
N VAL A 89 31.86 -23.78 10.89
CA VAL A 89 30.95 -23.06 11.78
C VAL A 89 31.12 -23.58 13.20
N SER A 90 31.49 -22.71 14.14
CA SER A 90 31.50 -23.04 15.58
C SER A 90 30.10 -22.92 16.15
N THR A 91 29.58 -23.96 16.81
CA THR A 91 28.24 -23.93 17.45
C THR A 91 28.25 -23.40 18.88
N SER A 92 29.43 -23.20 19.46
CA SER A 92 29.63 -22.80 20.86
C SER A 92 30.21 -21.40 21.03
N SER A 93 30.43 -20.65 19.93
CA SER A 93 30.98 -19.28 19.99
C SER A 93 30.43 -18.43 18.84
N TRP A 94 30.07 -17.18 19.15
CA TRP A 94 29.67 -16.21 18.13
C TRP A 94 30.86 -15.84 17.26
N TYR A 95 30.63 -15.64 15.97
CA TYR A 95 31.65 -15.08 15.09
C TYR A 95 31.84 -13.59 15.33
N THR A 96 33.10 -13.17 15.40
CA THR A 96 33.56 -11.78 15.43
C THR A 96 34.88 -11.66 14.63
N PRO A 97 35.20 -10.48 14.07
CA PRO A 97 34.42 -9.23 14.06
C PRO A 97 33.26 -9.24 13.06
N VAL A 98 32.22 -8.46 13.33
CA VAL A 98 31.12 -8.17 12.39
C VAL A 98 30.97 -6.65 12.26
N THR A 99 30.68 -6.17 11.04
CA THR A 99 30.42 -4.75 10.74
C THR A 99 28.94 -4.46 10.92
N GLN A 100 28.59 -3.38 11.62
CA GLN A 100 27.20 -2.93 11.72
C GLN A 100 26.73 -2.37 10.37
N ALA A 101 25.85 -3.12 9.70
CA ALA A 101 25.30 -2.78 8.39
C ALA A 101 24.00 -1.98 8.50
N LEU A 102 23.25 -2.17 9.58
CA LEU A 102 22.05 -1.42 9.94
C LEU A 102 21.94 -1.34 11.47
N TYR A 103 21.49 -0.21 11.99
CA TYR A 103 20.92 -0.09 13.33
C TYR A 103 19.76 0.90 13.31
N ALA A 104 18.65 0.51 13.92
CA ALA A 104 17.49 1.37 14.10
C ALA A 104 16.90 1.16 15.50
N SER A 105 16.59 2.25 16.21
CA SER A 105 15.90 2.18 17.51
C SER A 105 14.50 1.55 17.40
N SER A 106 13.89 1.66 16.21
CA SER A 106 12.65 0.99 15.82
C SER A 106 12.74 0.57 14.34
N PHE A 107 12.40 -0.68 14.02
CA PHE A 107 12.38 -1.18 12.64
C PHE A 107 11.14 -2.05 12.40
N THR A 108 10.35 -1.73 11.38
CA THR A 108 9.14 -2.48 11.03
C THR A 108 9.38 -3.34 9.79
N VAL A 109 9.22 -4.66 9.94
CA VAL A 109 9.08 -5.56 8.80
C VAL A 109 7.61 -5.56 8.38
N PRO A 110 7.28 -5.25 7.11
CA PRO A 110 5.90 -5.17 6.65
C PRO A 110 5.20 -6.54 6.63
N SER A 111 3.87 -6.52 6.56
CA SER A 111 3.07 -7.72 6.32
C SER A 111 3.41 -8.35 4.98
N GLY A 112 3.23 -9.67 4.87
CA GLY A 112 3.49 -10.37 3.62
C GLY A 112 2.96 -11.80 3.62
N ASN A 113 3.00 -12.42 2.45
CA ASN A 113 2.47 -13.77 2.24
C ASN A 113 3.53 -14.84 2.51
N ASN A 114 3.06 -16.06 2.76
CA ASN A 114 3.90 -17.24 2.88
C ASN A 114 4.76 -17.45 1.63
N GLY A 115 6.06 -17.71 1.79
CA GLY A 115 6.99 -17.96 0.69
C GLY A 115 7.52 -16.71 -0.01
N THR A 116 7.12 -15.51 0.41
CA THR A 116 7.69 -14.27 -0.15
C THR A 116 8.91 -13.80 0.63
N TRP A 117 9.86 -13.22 -0.10
CA TRP A 117 10.99 -12.50 0.49
C TRP A 117 10.53 -11.16 1.09
N PHE A 118 11.23 -10.68 2.11
CA PHE A 118 11.25 -9.26 2.45
C PHE A 118 12.66 -8.74 2.45
N GLU A 119 12.79 -7.49 2.04
CA GLU A 119 14.03 -6.75 2.10
C GLU A 119 14.24 -6.09 3.47
N ILE A 120 15.51 -5.97 3.83
CA ILE A 120 16.03 -5.11 4.87
C ILE A 120 17.13 -4.27 4.21
N PRO A 121 16.85 -2.99 3.89
CA PRO A 121 17.87 -2.07 3.37
C PRO A 121 18.96 -1.82 4.42
N LEU A 122 20.22 -1.81 3.97
CA LEU A 122 21.35 -1.52 4.83
C LEU A 122 21.72 -0.04 4.74
N THR A 123 21.96 0.59 5.89
CA THR A 123 22.46 1.97 5.95
C THR A 123 23.96 2.04 5.69
N THR A 124 24.68 0.94 5.97
CA THR A 124 26.11 0.81 5.75
C THR A 124 26.35 -0.44 4.91
N PRO A 125 26.55 -0.30 3.60
CA PRO A 125 26.89 -1.43 2.75
C PRO A 125 28.18 -2.12 3.21
N VAL A 126 28.24 -3.45 3.08
CA VAL A 126 29.39 -4.25 3.57
C VAL A 126 29.97 -5.06 2.43
N TYR A 127 31.27 -4.94 2.21
CA TYR A 127 31.98 -5.70 1.20
C TYR A 127 31.81 -7.22 1.42
N TYR A 128 31.52 -7.93 0.32
CA TYR A 128 31.36 -9.36 0.19
C TYR A 128 32.43 -9.91 -0.75
N ASN A 129 33.06 -11.00 -0.33
CA ASN A 129 34.01 -11.78 -1.08
C ASN A 129 33.46 -13.21 -1.20
N PRO A 130 33.05 -13.67 -2.39
CA PRO A 130 32.43 -14.99 -2.56
C PRO A 130 33.34 -16.17 -2.18
N ASN A 131 34.64 -15.93 -2.02
CA ASN A 131 35.62 -16.92 -1.58
C ASN A 131 35.69 -17.08 -0.05
N GLN A 132 34.96 -16.27 0.71
CA GLN A 132 34.90 -16.34 2.18
C GLN A 132 33.51 -16.77 2.64
N MET A 133 33.44 -17.34 3.85
CA MET A 133 32.16 -17.60 4.50
C MET A 133 31.51 -16.26 4.85
N LEU A 134 30.24 -16.08 4.49
CA LEU A 134 29.43 -14.93 4.87
C LEU A 134 28.73 -15.20 6.20
N ILE A 135 28.83 -14.25 7.12
CA ILE A 135 28.15 -14.26 8.41
C ILE A 135 27.17 -13.11 8.43
N ILE A 136 25.90 -13.40 8.68
CA ILE A 136 24.85 -12.40 8.86
C ILE A 136 24.34 -12.52 10.29
N GLN A 137 24.41 -11.42 11.02
CA GLN A 137 23.89 -11.33 12.37
C GLN A 137 22.64 -10.45 12.39
N VAL A 138 21.61 -10.93 13.07
CA VAL A 138 20.43 -10.13 13.41
C VAL A 138 20.32 -10.06 14.92
N CYS A 139 20.07 -8.86 15.43
CA CYS A 139 19.86 -8.60 16.86
C CYS A 139 18.73 -7.60 17.04
N ALA A 140 17.82 -7.84 17.98
CA ALA A 140 16.90 -6.81 18.47
C ALA A 140 16.58 -7.04 19.95
N SER A 141 16.15 -5.97 20.62
CA SER A 141 15.84 -6.02 22.07
C SER A 141 14.41 -6.51 22.37
N GLY A 142 13.54 -6.61 21.36
CA GLY A 142 12.17 -7.14 21.49
C GLY A 142 11.23 -6.62 20.41
N ILE A 143 9.98 -7.07 20.47
CA ILE A 143 8.87 -6.62 19.62
C ILE A 143 8.03 -5.61 20.39
N ILE A 144 7.80 -4.45 19.77
CA ILE A 144 6.98 -3.34 20.32
C ILE A 144 5.67 -3.12 19.55
N GLY A 145 5.48 -3.84 18.43
CA GLY A 145 4.22 -3.90 17.69
C GLY A 145 4.13 -5.17 16.86
N GLY A 146 2.97 -5.82 16.84
CA GLY A 146 2.79 -7.14 16.23
C GLY A 146 3.25 -8.29 17.13
N THR A 147 3.36 -9.50 16.56
CA THR A 147 3.65 -10.75 17.30
C THR A 147 4.91 -11.48 16.83
N GLY A 148 5.63 -10.94 15.85
CA GLY A 148 6.70 -11.68 15.19
C GLY A 148 6.17 -12.77 14.29
N PHE A 149 7.08 -13.41 13.57
CA PHE A 149 6.72 -14.38 12.53
C PHE A 149 7.83 -15.38 12.25
N PRO A 150 7.50 -16.56 11.68
CA PRO A 150 8.50 -17.51 11.27
C PRO A 150 9.06 -17.18 9.87
N MET A 151 10.38 -17.32 9.72
CA MET A 151 11.02 -17.38 8.40
C MET A 151 11.22 -18.82 7.96
N ARG A 152 11.45 -19.01 6.66
CA ARG A 152 11.91 -20.29 6.11
C ARG A 152 13.27 -20.62 6.67
N ASP A 153 13.30 -21.68 7.47
CA ASP A 153 14.49 -22.13 8.16
C ASP A 153 14.41 -23.64 8.39
N GLY A 154 15.55 -24.31 8.28
CA GLY A 154 15.67 -25.75 8.45
C GLY A 154 16.53 -26.39 7.38
N GLY A 155 16.79 -27.69 7.54
CA GLY A 155 17.61 -28.46 6.62
C GLY A 155 16.94 -28.56 5.25
N PRO A 156 17.73 -28.85 4.21
CA PRO A 156 17.16 -29.18 2.91
C PRO A 156 16.43 -30.53 2.98
N ALA A 157 15.67 -30.87 1.94
CA ALA A 157 14.96 -32.14 1.87
C ALA A 157 15.89 -33.33 2.23
N PRO A 158 15.38 -34.41 2.87
CA PRO A 158 16.22 -35.54 3.26
C PRO A 158 17.09 -36.04 2.10
N GLY A 159 18.43 -36.02 2.25
CA GLY A 159 19.38 -36.54 1.27
C GLY A 159 20.35 -35.52 0.65
N THR A 160 20.25 -34.22 0.94
CA THR A 160 21.20 -33.20 0.46
C THR A 160 22.00 -32.59 1.62
N PRO A 161 23.24 -33.04 1.91
CA PRO A 161 24.08 -32.36 2.87
C PRO A 161 24.41 -30.94 2.39
N ALA A 162 24.21 -29.93 3.24
CA ALA A 162 24.69 -28.56 3.02
C ALA A 162 25.91 -28.31 3.92
N PRO A 163 27.10 -28.85 3.60
CA PRO A 163 28.29 -28.61 4.41
C PRO A 163 28.58 -27.11 4.45
N ASN A 164 28.99 -26.60 5.62
CA ASN A 164 29.42 -25.22 5.84
C ASN A 164 28.30 -24.16 5.82
N VAL A 165 27.05 -24.55 6.05
CA VAL A 165 25.94 -23.62 6.33
C VAL A 165 25.42 -23.88 7.74
N GLY A 166 25.17 -22.83 8.52
CA GLY A 166 24.70 -23.03 9.89
C GLY A 166 23.98 -21.84 10.47
N ARG A 167 23.41 -22.08 11.64
CA ARG A 167 22.74 -21.06 12.44
C ARG A 167 23.22 -21.13 13.87
N LEU A 168 23.57 -19.97 14.41
CA LEU A 168 23.74 -19.72 15.83
C LEU A 168 22.58 -18.87 16.33
N TYR A 169 22.13 -19.15 17.54
CA TYR A 169 21.12 -18.37 18.22
C TYR A 169 21.39 -18.36 19.71
N GLY A 170 20.95 -17.31 20.37
CA GLY A 170 21.12 -17.11 21.80
C GLY A 170 20.77 -15.68 22.14
N GLY A 171 20.78 -15.34 23.42
CA GLY A 171 20.24 -14.04 23.82
C GLY A 171 20.01 -13.88 25.31
N GLY A 172 19.89 -12.62 25.66
CA GLY A 172 19.73 -12.03 26.98
C GLY A 172 19.56 -10.53 26.73
N SER A 173 19.20 -9.75 27.75
CA SER A 173 18.84 -8.33 27.59
C SER A 173 19.80 -7.57 26.65
N GLY A 174 19.26 -7.04 25.55
CA GLY A 174 20.02 -6.25 24.58
C GLY A 174 21.03 -7.06 23.74
N CYS A 175 20.73 -8.34 23.45
CA CYS A 175 21.59 -9.23 22.66
C CYS A 175 22.95 -9.58 23.31
N ALA A 176 23.09 -9.38 24.62
CA ALA A 176 24.36 -9.45 25.35
C ALA A 176 24.83 -10.88 25.72
N THR A 177 24.46 -11.93 24.99
CA THR A 177 24.87 -13.29 25.36
C THR A 177 26.31 -13.63 25.02
N THR A 178 26.94 -14.34 25.97
CA THR A 178 28.32 -14.81 25.88
C THR A 178 28.47 -16.13 25.11
N ALA A 179 27.47 -17.02 25.13
CA ALA A 179 27.54 -18.31 24.42
C ALA A 179 26.27 -18.61 23.58
N PRO A 180 26.41 -18.88 22.27
CA PRO A 180 25.30 -19.34 21.45
C PRO A 180 25.01 -20.83 21.62
N SER A 181 23.83 -21.23 21.17
CA SER A 181 23.51 -22.59 20.72
C SER A 181 23.41 -22.59 19.19
N GLY A 182 23.68 -23.71 18.53
CA GLY A 182 23.63 -23.73 17.06
C GLY A 182 23.72 -25.08 16.39
N SER A 183 23.60 -25.05 15.07
CA SER A 183 23.71 -26.21 14.18
C SER A 183 24.51 -25.84 12.92
N THR A 184 25.18 -26.82 12.33
CA THR A 184 26.07 -26.66 11.15
C THR A 184 25.54 -27.35 9.90
N THR A 185 24.32 -27.89 9.92
CA THR A 185 23.76 -28.66 8.78
C THR A 185 22.24 -28.66 8.70
N ASN A 186 21.52 -28.67 9.84
CA ASN A 186 20.08 -28.92 9.88
C ASN A 186 19.22 -27.67 10.03
N TYR A 187 19.84 -26.51 10.28
CA TYR A 187 19.10 -25.27 10.53
C TYR A 187 19.87 -24.09 9.95
N HIS A 188 19.33 -23.53 8.86
CA HIS A 188 19.76 -22.32 8.20
C HIS A 188 18.55 -21.61 7.61
N ALA A 189 18.62 -20.29 7.48
CA ALA A 189 17.54 -19.53 6.88
C ALA A 189 17.66 -19.51 5.35
N ASN A 190 16.53 -19.38 4.67
CA ASN A 190 16.56 -18.88 3.30
C ASN A 190 16.94 -17.40 3.35
N PHE A 191 18.08 -17.10 2.76
CA PHE A 191 18.71 -15.80 2.83
C PHE A 191 19.13 -15.35 1.44
N GLY A 192 19.02 -14.05 1.19
CA GLY A 192 19.55 -13.45 -0.01
C GLY A 192 20.05 -12.04 0.23
N PHE A 193 20.68 -11.48 -0.79
CA PHE A 193 21.17 -10.12 -0.77
C PHE A 193 21.26 -9.55 -2.18
N ASP A 194 21.28 -8.22 -2.23
CA ASP A 194 21.71 -7.49 -3.42
C ASP A 194 23.12 -6.97 -3.20
N ILE A 195 23.91 -6.96 -4.27
CA ILE A 195 25.28 -6.50 -4.25
C ILE A 195 25.47 -5.42 -5.32
N ALA A 196 26.14 -4.34 -4.94
CA ALA A 196 26.67 -3.36 -5.87
C ALA A 196 28.16 -3.64 -6.10
N PRO A 197 28.70 -3.51 -7.31
CA PRO A 197 30.15 -3.60 -7.52
C PRO A 197 30.91 -2.63 -6.62
N ALA A 198 31.92 -3.13 -5.90
CA ALA A 198 32.82 -2.30 -5.11
C ALA A 198 33.80 -1.60 -6.07
N THR A 199 33.32 -0.54 -6.69
CA THR A 199 34.08 0.32 -7.60
C THR A 199 34.57 1.54 -6.80
N PRO A 200 35.81 2.03 -7.01
CA PRO A 200 36.34 3.10 -6.17
C PRO A 200 35.55 4.41 -6.27
N ASP A 201 35.31 4.85 -7.51
CA ASP A 201 34.65 6.12 -7.82
C ASP A 201 33.34 5.78 -8.55
N ASN A 202 32.23 5.72 -7.80
CA ASN A 202 30.92 5.33 -8.31
C ASN A 202 29.85 6.32 -7.83
N ALA A 203 29.38 7.15 -8.75
CA ALA A 203 28.37 8.17 -8.49
C ALA A 203 27.08 7.82 -9.23
N GLY A 204 25.93 7.99 -8.58
CA GLY A 204 24.64 7.78 -9.23
C GLY A 204 23.64 8.89 -8.95
N ILE A 205 22.63 9.01 -9.81
CA ILE A 205 21.41 9.76 -9.51
C ILE A 205 20.31 8.76 -9.19
N SER A 206 19.91 8.68 -7.91
CA SER A 206 19.02 7.62 -7.43
C SER A 206 17.55 8.00 -7.37
N GLU A 207 17.24 9.30 -7.29
CA GLU A 207 15.87 9.77 -7.02
C GLU A 207 15.64 11.21 -7.50
N LEU A 208 14.42 11.49 -7.97
CA LEU A 208 13.90 12.85 -8.12
C LEU A 208 13.34 13.31 -6.77
N LEU A 209 13.92 14.36 -6.19
CA LEU A 209 13.49 14.92 -4.91
C LEU A 209 12.50 16.06 -5.07
N SER A 210 12.57 16.79 -6.18
CA SER A 210 11.67 17.90 -6.46
C SER A 210 11.62 18.18 -7.97
N PRO A 211 10.46 18.57 -8.51
CA PRO A 211 9.19 18.66 -7.82
C PRO A 211 8.48 17.29 -7.73
N VAL A 212 7.73 17.06 -6.64
CA VAL A 212 6.92 15.85 -6.40
C VAL A 212 5.54 16.31 -5.97
N ALA A 213 4.47 15.88 -6.67
CA ALA A 213 3.08 16.32 -6.44
C ALA A 213 2.95 17.86 -6.31
N PHE A 214 3.08 18.57 -7.44
CA PHE A 214 3.29 20.01 -7.50
C PHE A 214 2.31 20.70 -8.44
N CYS A 215 2.05 22.00 -8.24
CA CYS A 215 1.21 22.77 -9.14
C CYS A 215 1.95 23.25 -10.40
N ALA A 216 1.18 23.61 -11.43
CA ALA A 216 1.74 24.33 -12.57
C ALA A 216 2.34 25.65 -12.10
N GLY A 217 3.50 26.01 -12.64
CA GLY A 217 4.29 27.11 -12.11
C GLY A 217 5.78 26.90 -12.29
N THR A 218 6.55 27.71 -11.59
CA THR A 218 8.01 27.66 -11.64
C THR A 218 8.52 26.85 -10.46
N GLU A 219 9.23 25.76 -10.75
CA GLU A 219 9.73 24.82 -9.76
C GLU A 219 11.23 24.55 -9.96
N ASP A 220 11.91 24.30 -8.84
CA ASP A 220 13.27 23.78 -8.86
C ASP A 220 13.25 22.27 -9.08
N ILE A 221 14.08 21.82 -10.01
CA ILE A 221 14.33 20.39 -10.21
C ILE A 221 15.48 19.99 -9.30
N LYS A 222 15.23 19.08 -8.36
CA LYS A 222 16.22 18.56 -7.41
C LYS A 222 16.30 17.05 -7.50
N VAL A 223 17.50 16.50 -7.45
CA VAL A 223 17.76 15.07 -7.50
C VAL A 223 18.70 14.63 -6.37
N LYS A 224 18.66 13.34 -6.04
CA LYS A 224 19.57 12.72 -5.06
C LYS A 224 20.79 12.16 -5.76
N LEU A 225 21.93 12.82 -5.55
CA LEU A 225 23.25 12.29 -5.90
C LEU A 225 23.67 11.30 -4.81
N VAL A 226 24.14 10.12 -5.18
CA VAL A 226 24.66 9.11 -4.26
C VAL A 226 26.11 8.76 -4.60
N ASN A 227 26.92 8.52 -3.58
CA ASN A 227 28.21 7.88 -3.73
C ASN A 227 28.08 6.40 -3.36
N LEU A 228 28.11 5.51 -4.33
CA LEU A 228 28.04 4.07 -4.11
C LEU A 228 29.43 3.41 -4.18
N GLY A 229 30.48 4.22 -4.37
CA GLY A 229 31.86 3.80 -4.43
C GLY A 229 32.54 3.77 -3.06
N THR A 230 33.73 3.16 -3.02
CA THR A 230 34.52 3.03 -1.77
C THR A 230 35.32 4.28 -1.44
N ASN A 231 35.58 5.16 -2.42
CA ASN A 231 36.27 6.43 -2.18
C ASN A 231 35.27 7.53 -1.81
N THR A 232 35.73 8.53 -1.07
CA THR A 232 35.03 9.81 -1.02
C THR A 232 35.09 10.49 -2.38
N LEU A 233 33.95 10.91 -2.90
CA LEU A 233 33.87 11.68 -4.15
C LEU A 233 34.06 13.16 -3.84
N ASN A 234 35.16 13.73 -4.30
CA ASN A 234 35.48 15.15 -4.16
C ASN A 234 34.88 15.99 -5.29
N ASN A 235 34.64 15.35 -6.45
CA ASN A 235 33.90 15.96 -7.53
C ASN A 235 33.08 14.92 -8.30
N VAL A 236 31.97 15.35 -8.89
CA VAL A 236 31.13 14.58 -9.82
C VAL A 236 30.57 15.55 -10.86
N THR A 237 30.61 15.16 -12.13
CA THR A 237 29.93 15.90 -13.20
C THR A 237 28.51 15.37 -13.33
N ILE A 238 27.52 16.26 -13.40
CA ILE A 238 26.12 15.92 -13.54
C ILE A 238 25.57 16.65 -14.76
N ASP A 239 25.21 15.87 -15.77
CA ASP A 239 24.57 16.36 -16.98
C ASP A 239 23.09 16.01 -16.96
N TRP A 240 22.29 16.80 -17.66
CA TRP A 240 20.86 16.54 -17.73
C TRP A 240 20.23 17.13 -18.99
N THR A 241 19.10 16.56 -19.38
CA THR A 241 18.23 17.06 -20.44
C THR A 241 16.83 17.34 -19.91
N PHE A 242 16.17 18.33 -20.51
CA PHE A 242 14.77 18.64 -20.26
C PHE A 242 14.03 18.60 -21.59
N ASN A 243 13.07 17.68 -21.73
CA ASN A 243 12.43 17.32 -23.01
C ASN A 243 13.44 16.99 -24.12
N GLY A 244 14.51 16.27 -23.76
CA GLY A 244 15.59 15.90 -24.67
C GLY A 244 16.55 17.03 -25.02
N VAL A 245 16.32 18.26 -24.54
CA VAL A 245 17.22 19.40 -24.77
C VAL A 245 18.29 19.43 -23.67
N PRO A 246 19.58 19.35 -24.01
CA PRO A 246 20.68 19.46 -23.05
C PRO A 246 20.63 20.76 -22.26
N GLN A 247 20.94 20.66 -20.97
CA GLN A 247 20.97 21.77 -20.02
C GLN A 247 22.38 22.03 -19.50
N PRO A 248 22.65 23.17 -18.83
CA PRO A 248 23.95 23.44 -18.26
C PRO A 248 24.40 22.35 -17.28
N THR A 249 25.62 21.84 -17.50
CA THR A 249 26.28 20.85 -16.64
C THR A 249 26.51 21.39 -15.23
N ILE A 250 26.31 20.54 -14.24
CA ILE A 250 26.61 20.83 -12.84
C ILE A 250 27.89 20.11 -12.44
N ASN A 251 28.81 20.85 -11.86
CA ASN A 251 30.01 20.31 -11.26
C ASN A 251 29.83 20.29 -9.74
N TRP A 252 29.48 19.14 -9.20
CA TRP A 252 29.43 18.94 -7.75
C TRP A 252 30.87 18.85 -7.23
N THR A 253 31.24 19.69 -6.27
CA THR A 253 32.63 19.73 -5.72
C THR A 253 32.70 19.60 -4.20
N THR A 254 31.56 19.31 -3.56
CA THR A 254 31.51 19.08 -2.11
C THR A 254 31.85 17.62 -1.82
N PRO A 255 32.82 17.31 -0.94
CA PRO A 255 33.17 15.93 -0.63
C PRO A 255 31.95 15.12 -0.17
N LEU A 256 31.66 14.04 -0.89
CA LEU A 256 30.59 13.10 -0.61
C LEU A 256 31.21 11.78 -0.15
N ALA A 257 31.09 11.49 1.15
CA ALA A 257 31.65 10.28 1.74
C ALA A 257 31.09 9.02 1.06
N SER A 258 31.86 7.92 1.14
CA SER A 258 31.40 6.60 0.66
C SER A 258 30.04 6.25 1.28
N PHE A 259 29.08 5.86 0.45
CA PHE A 259 27.69 5.54 0.80
C PHE A 259 26.85 6.69 1.37
N ALA A 260 27.33 7.92 1.24
CA ALA A 260 26.53 9.11 1.53
C ALA A 260 25.75 9.57 0.29
N ASP A 261 24.72 10.39 0.54
CA ASP A 261 23.94 11.06 -0.49
C ASP A 261 23.94 12.59 -0.30
N ALA A 262 23.58 13.30 -1.36
CA ALA A 262 23.43 14.75 -1.39
C ALA A 262 22.27 15.18 -2.29
N THR A 263 21.65 16.30 -1.93
CA THR A 263 20.64 16.96 -2.78
C THR A 263 21.33 17.89 -3.77
N VAL A 264 21.08 17.69 -5.06
CA VAL A 264 21.57 18.54 -6.14
C VAL A 264 20.39 19.27 -6.78
N THR A 265 20.46 20.60 -6.86
CA THR A 265 19.50 21.39 -7.65
C THR A 265 19.99 21.48 -9.09
N LEU A 266 19.27 20.83 -10.01
CA LEU A 266 19.59 20.81 -11.44
C LEU A 266 19.35 22.18 -12.10
N GLY A 267 18.29 22.85 -11.69
CA GLY A 267 17.92 24.17 -12.16
C GLY A 267 16.42 24.40 -12.00
N THR A 268 15.96 25.56 -12.43
CA THR A 268 14.55 25.96 -12.32
C THR A 268 13.86 25.88 -13.68
N LYS A 269 12.63 25.35 -13.71
CA LYS A 269 11.79 25.25 -14.92
C LYS A 269 10.37 25.70 -14.65
N THR A 270 9.70 26.17 -15.71
CA THR A 270 8.27 26.50 -15.67
C THR A 270 7.47 25.39 -16.31
N PHE A 271 6.51 24.85 -15.56
CA PHE A 271 5.65 23.74 -15.93
C PHE A 271 4.24 24.25 -16.22
N THR A 272 3.70 23.83 -17.37
CA THR A 272 2.32 24.13 -17.77
C THR A 272 1.39 23.01 -17.29
N ALA A 273 0.20 23.37 -16.83
CA ALA A 273 -0.81 22.41 -16.38
C ALA A 273 -1.12 21.37 -17.48
N GLY A 274 -1.30 20.10 -17.09
CA GLY A 274 -1.63 19.00 -18.00
C GLY A 274 -0.54 18.66 -19.03
N THR A 275 0.65 19.26 -18.95
CA THR A 275 1.75 18.99 -19.89
C THR A 275 2.79 18.09 -19.24
N PRO A 276 3.07 16.90 -19.79
CA PRO A 276 4.16 16.06 -19.33
C PRO A 276 5.51 16.56 -19.85
N TYR A 277 6.53 16.45 -19.01
CA TYR A 277 7.92 16.79 -19.30
C TYR A 277 8.84 15.63 -18.99
N THR A 278 9.83 15.37 -19.83
CA THR A 278 10.83 14.32 -19.60
C THR A 278 12.11 14.92 -19.04
N LEU A 279 12.54 14.41 -17.88
CA LEU A 279 13.84 14.68 -17.28
C LEU A 279 14.73 13.44 -17.46
N VAL A 280 15.96 13.67 -17.91
CA VAL A 280 17.03 12.67 -17.82
C VAL A 280 18.22 13.35 -17.17
N ALA A 281 18.72 12.82 -16.06
CA ALA A 281 19.89 13.34 -15.36
C ALA A 281 20.87 12.20 -15.09
N TRP A 282 22.16 12.41 -15.33
CA TRP A 282 23.17 11.38 -15.14
C TRP A 282 24.49 11.93 -14.63
N THR A 283 25.21 11.09 -13.90
CA THR A 283 26.56 11.35 -13.42
C THR A 283 27.61 10.96 -14.46
N SER A 284 28.75 11.63 -14.40
CA SER A 284 29.97 11.22 -15.09
C SER A 284 31.21 11.74 -14.34
N SER A 285 32.36 11.15 -14.66
CA SER A 285 33.67 11.58 -14.19
C SER A 285 33.81 11.76 -12.65
N PRO A 286 33.35 10.82 -11.79
CA PRO A 286 33.56 10.92 -10.35
C PRO A 286 35.06 10.98 -10.02
N ASN A 287 35.48 11.95 -9.21
CA ASN A 287 36.90 12.26 -8.94
C ASN A 287 37.75 12.48 -10.20
N GLY A 288 37.14 12.87 -11.32
CA GLY A 288 37.80 12.97 -12.62
C GLY A 288 38.18 11.63 -13.27
N GLN A 289 37.72 10.51 -12.70
CA GLN A 289 37.93 9.15 -13.22
C GLN A 289 36.69 8.63 -13.93
N GLN A 290 36.85 7.64 -14.80
CA GLN A 290 35.70 6.97 -15.41
C GLN A 290 34.92 6.16 -14.35
N ASP A 291 33.61 6.39 -14.27
CA ASP A 291 32.72 5.48 -13.54
C ASP A 291 32.63 4.15 -14.30
N THR A 292 33.00 3.06 -13.62
CA THR A 292 33.06 1.72 -14.25
C THR A 292 31.76 0.94 -14.08
N PHE A 293 30.81 1.45 -13.29
CA PHE A 293 29.52 0.82 -13.08
C PHE A 293 28.38 1.76 -13.47
N THR A 294 28.07 1.83 -14.76
CA THR A 294 27.14 2.84 -15.29
C THR A 294 25.65 2.57 -15.05
N ALA A 295 25.30 1.45 -14.41
CA ALA A 295 23.91 1.02 -14.26
C ALA A 295 23.08 1.88 -13.30
N ASN A 296 23.75 2.71 -12.48
CA ASN A 296 23.15 3.61 -11.50
C ASN A 296 23.39 5.10 -11.81
N ASP A 297 24.06 5.43 -12.93
CA ASP A 297 24.40 6.80 -13.27
C ASP A 297 23.15 7.63 -13.59
N THR A 298 22.18 7.02 -14.28
CA THR A 298 21.10 7.74 -14.96
C THR A 298 19.75 7.58 -14.27
N LEU A 299 19.12 8.70 -13.95
CA LEU A 299 17.70 8.81 -13.61
C LEU A 299 16.92 9.32 -14.83
N THR A 300 15.80 8.65 -15.15
CA THR A 300 14.78 9.16 -16.08
C THR A 300 13.47 9.34 -15.32
N ALA A 301 12.84 10.50 -15.45
CA ALA A 301 11.56 10.81 -14.83
C ALA A 301 10.62 11.53 -15.79
N THR A 302 9.32 11.28 -15.64
CA THR A 302 8.26 12.10 -16.26
C THR A 302 7.68 13.00 -15.18
N LEU A 303 7.72 14.30 -15.43
CA LEU A 303 7.21 15.35 -14.56
C LEU A 303 5.92 15.90 -15.17
N GLN A 304 4.84 15.93 -14.42
CA GLN A 304 3.61 16.62 -14.82
C GLN A 304 3.01 17.28 -13.59
N PRO A 305 2.59 18.55 -13.68
CA PRO A 305 1.85 19.18 -12.60
C PRO A 305 0.59 18.40 -12.21
N SER A 306 0.36 18.30 -10.91
CA SER A 306 -0.86 17.79 -10.30
C SER A 306 -2.07 18.62 -10.71
N LEU A 307 -3.25 18.00 -10.60
CA LEU A 307 -4.50 18.62 -11.05
C LEU A 307 -4.96 19.72 -10.09
N SER A 308 -5.51 20.78 -10.66
CA SER A 308 -6.25 21.83 -9.95
C SER A 308 -7.17 22.54 -10.93
N GLY A 309 -8.39 22.86 -10.48
CA GLY A 309 -9.37 23.59 -11.28
C GLY A 309 -10.53 22.71 -11.75
N THR A 310 -11.15 23.11 -12.85
CA THR A 310 -12.35 22.48 -13.37
C THR A 310 -12.08 21.86 -14.73
N PHE A 311 -12.52 20.62 -14.91
CA PHE A 311 -12.35 19.82 -16.12
C PHE A 311 -13.71 19.28 -16.59
N THR A 312 -13.79 18.89 -17.86
CA THR A 312 -14.97 18.29 -18.48
C THR A 312 -14.72 16.83 -18.84
N ILE A 313 -15.72 15.97 -18.62
CA ILE A 313 -15.68 14.55 -19.02
C ILE A 313 -16.76 14.29 -20.08
N GLY A 314 -16.34 13.80 -21.24
CA GLY A 314 -17.22 13.39 -22.34
C GLY A 314 -17.87 14.54 -23.14
N GLY A 315 -18.62 14.16 -24.17
CA GLY A 315 -19.19 15.10 -25.15
C GLY A 315 -18.17 15.55 -26.22
N ALA A 316 -18.42 16.70 -26.84
CA ALA A 316 -17.53 17.24 -27.87
C ALA A 316 -16.34 17.99 -27.25
N SER A 317 -15.13 17.68 -27.69
CA SER A 317 -13.88 18.32 -27.25
C SER A 317 -13.75 18.49 -25.72
N PRO A 318 -13.86 17.41 -24.92
CA PRO A 318 -13.69 17.49 -23.47
C PRO A 318 -12.21 17.53 -23.08
N ASP A 319 -11.94 17.86 -21.82
CA ASP A 319 -10.61 17.70 -21.20
C ASP A 319 -10.27 16.21 -21.06
N TYR A 320 -11.27 15.39 -20.69
CA TYR A 320 -11.16 13.93 -20.61
C TYR A 320 -12.28 13.25 -21.40
N ALA A 321 -11.95 12.24 -22.20
CA ALA A 321 -12.97 11.52 -22.96
C ALA A 321 -13.84 10.63 -22.04
N THR A 322 -13.24 10.03 -21.01
CA THR A 322 -13.85 9.04 -20.12
C THR A 322 -13.54 9.31 -18.65
N PHE A 323 -14.26 8.65 -17.73
CA PHE A 323 -13.89 8.68 -16.30
C PHE A 323 -12.53 8.02 -16.08
N ALA A 324 -12.23 6.93 -16.79
CA ALA A 324 -10.98 6.21 -16.70
C ALA A 324 -9.77 7.12 -16.99
N ASP A 325 -9.84 7.98 -18.02
CA ASP A 325 -8.75 8.91 -18.34
C ASP A 325 -8.51 9.91 -17.20
N ALA A 326 -9.58 10.50 -16.66
CA ALA A 326 -9.51 11.44 -15.54
C ALA A 326 -8.96 10.77 -14.27
N VAL A 327 -9.42 9.56 -13.96
CA VAL A 327 -8.97 8.79 -12.79
C VAL A 327 -7.52 8.32 -12.92
N ASN A 328 -7.08 7.97 -14.13
CA ASN A 328 -5.67 7.64 -14.39
C ASN A 328 -4.76 8.83 -14.06
N ASP A 329 -5.14 10.04 -14.49
CA ASP A 329 -4.40 11.27 -14.19
C ASP A 329 -4.40 11.60 -12.69
N LEU A 330 -5.54 11.46 -12.00
CA LEU A 330 -5.61 11.62 -10.55
C LEU A 330 -4.67 10.64 -9.83
N ASN A 331 -4.71 9.36 -10.20
CA ASN A 331 -3.88 8.33 -9.57
C ASN A 331 -2.38 8.52 -9.87
N ALA A 332 -2.04 9.03 -11.07
CA ALA A 332 -0.65 9.23 -11.48
C ALA A 332 -0.04 10.52 -10.93
N TYR A 333 -0.80 11.62 -10.91
CA TYR A 333 -0.26 12.96 -10.68
C TYR A 333 -0.82 13.66 -9.44
N GLY A 334 -1.90 13.14 -8.85
CA GLY A 334 -2.50 13.74 -7.66
C GLY A 334 -3.16 15.10 -7.92
N VAL A 335 -3.45 15.80 -6.82
CA VAL A 335 -4.04 17.14 -6.83
C VAL A 335 -3.17 18.12 -6.04
N CYS A 336 -3.13 19.38 -6.48
CA CYS A 336 -2.46 20.46 -5.74
C CYS A 336 -3.41 21.61 -5.36
N GLY A 337 -4.68 21.50 -5.76
CA GLY A 337 -5.77 22.37 -5.38
C GLY A 337 -7.11 21.62 -5.51
N PRO A 338 -8.26 22.28 -5.25
CA PRO A 338 -9.56 21.69 -5.51
C PRO A 338 -9.72 21.29 -6.98
N VAL A 339 -10.34 20.14 -7.23
CA VAL A 339 -10.61 19.60 -8.56
C VAL A 339 -12.09 19.31 -8.73
N VAL A 340 -12.68 19.79 -9.84
CA VAL A 340 -14.07 19.52 -10.21
C VAL A 340 -14.11 18.95 -11.62
N PHE A 341 -14.74 17.79 -11.80
CA PHE A 341 -15.08 17.20 -13.08
C PHE A 341 -16.56 17.43 -13.37
N ASN A 342 -16.85 18.27 -14.36
CA ASN A 342 -18.18 18.44 -14.95
C ASN A 342 -18.39 17.36 -16.01
N VAL A 343 -19.16 16.34 -15.65
CA VAL A 343 -19.48 15.21 -16.52
C VAL A 343 -20.67 15.59 -17.40
N ARG A 344 -20.47 15.61 -18.71
CA ARG A 344 -21.53 15.98 -19.65
C ARG A 344 -22.55 14.85 -19.80
N SER A 345 -23.74 15.20 -20.30
CA SER A 345 -24.78 14.21 -20.52
C SER A 345 -24.29 13.09 -21.46
N GLY A 346 -24.49 11.84 -21.07
CA GLY A 346 -23.98 10.69 -21.81
C GLY A 346 -24.13 9.36 -21.09
N ALA A 347 -23.89 8.29 -21.86
CA ALA A 347 -23.78 6.93 -21.34
C ALA A 347 -22.31 6.51 -21.32
N TYR A 348 -21.84 6.08 -20.16
CA TYR A 348 -20.46 5.71 -19.87
C TYR A 348 -20.46 4.25 -19.40
N ASN A 349 -19.90 3.35 -20.21
CA ASN A 349 -19.76 1.94 -19.85
C ASN A 349 -18.38 1.71 -19.21
N GLU A 350 -18.27 2.02 -17.93
CA GLU A 350 -17.00 2.12 -17.22
C GLU A 350 -17.09 1.57 -15.80
N ASN A 351 -15.98 0.99 -15.33
CA ASN A 351 -15.75 0.63 -13.94
C ASN A 351 -14.72 1.60 -13.33
N ILE A 352 -15.20 2.56 -12.53
CA ILE A 352 -14.40 3.65 -11.98
C ILE A 352 -13.69 3.17 -10.71
N GLY A 353 -12.35 3.13 -10.72
CA GLY A 353 -11.55 2.69 -9.58
C GLY A 353 -10.54 3.73 -9.13
N LEU A 354 -10.82 4.40 -8.00
CA LEU A 354 -9.89 5.35 -7.39
C LEU A 354 -8.86 4.65 -6.50
N GLN A 355 -7.70 5.28 -6.33
CA GLN A 355 -6.70 4.91 -5.33
C GLN A 355 -6.59 6.03 -4.28
N ASN A 356 -5.59 5.95 -3.40
CA ASN A 356 -5.22 7.10 -2.59
C ASN A 356 -4.62 8.18 -3.50
N VAL A 357 -5.37 9.26 -3.73
CA VAL A 357 -4.94 10.37 -4.58
C VAL A 357 -4.04 11.31 -3.78
N VAL A 358 -2.79 11.47 -4.20
CA VAL A 358 -1.83 12.32 -3.49
C VAL A 358 -2.30 13.78 -3.49
N GLY A 359 -2.18 14.44 -2.33
CA GLY A 359 -2.49 15.86 -2.16
C GLY A 359 -3.94 16.19 -1.81
N THR A 360 -4.83 15.18 -1.72
CA THR A 360 -6.20 15.38 -1.25
C THR A 360 -6.24 15.80 0.22
N SER A 361 -7.16 16.70 0.54
CA SER A 361 -7.39 17.18 1.91
C SER A 361 -8.78 17.82 2.00
N ALA A 362 -9.15 18.28 3.19
CA ALA A 362 -10.36 19.07 3.37
C ALA A 362 -10.40 20.38 2.55
N ILE A 363 -9.24 20.83 2.03
CA ILE A 363 -9.13 21.99 1.12
C ILE A 363 -9.05 21.52 -0.34
N ASN A 364 -8.18 20.55 -0.63
CA ASN A 364 -7.96 20.02 -1.97
C ASN A 364 -8.88 18.82 -2.20
N THR A 365 -10.16 19.08 -2.44
CA THR A 365 -11.18 18.06 -2.67
C THR A 365 -11.27 17.67 -4.14
N ILE A 366 -11.83 16.51 -4.43
CA ILE A 366 -12.17 16.07 -5.78
C ILE A 366 -13.68 15.89 -5.88
N THR A 367 -14.31 16.50 -6.87
CA THR A 367 -15.76 16.35 -7.12
C THR A 367 -16.02 15.92 -8.54
N PHE A 368 -16.74 14.81 -8.73
CA PHE A 368 -17.36 14.44 -9.98
C PHE A 368 -18.85 14.79 -9.92
N GLN A 369 -19.32 15.58 -10.88
CA GLN A 369 -20.71 16.04 -10.91
C GLN A 369 -21.26 16.09 -12.33
N SER A 370 -22.56 15.84 -12.51
CA SER A 370 -23.22 16.16 -13.78
C SER A 370 -23.13 17.66 -14.07
N GLU A 371 -22.70 18.01 -15.29
CA GLU A 371 -22.63 19.39 -15.79
C GLU A 371 -24.02 20.05 -15.81
N SER A 372 -25.08 19.30 -16.08
CA SER A 372 -26.46 19.80 -16.08
C SER A 372 -27.07 19.88 -14.67
N GLY A 373 -26.42 19.27 -13.68
CA GLY A 373 -26.96 19.08 -12.33
C GLY A 373 -28.07 18.02 -12.24
N ASN A 374 -28.46 17.38 -13.35
CA ASN A 374 -29.47 16.34 -13.35
C ASN A 374 -28.83 14.94 -13.34
N ARG A 375 -29.21 14.12 -12.37
CA ARG A 375 -28.72 12.74 -12.22
C ARG A 375 -29.10 11.80 -13.36
N ALA A 376 -30.19 12.09 -14.08
CA ALA A 376 -30.62 11.28 -15.21
C ALA A 376 -29.74 11.47 -16.46
N ASP A 377 -28.97 12.55 -16.53
CA ASP A 377 -28.24 12.89 -17.75
C ASP A 377 -26.88 12.16 -17.86
N VAL A 378 -26.31 11.73 -16.74
CA VAL A 378 -25.05 10.97 -16.67
C VAL A 378 -25.37 9.54 -16.23
N GLN A 379 -25.19 8.59 -17.14
CA GLN A 379 -25.49 7.17 -16.94
C GLN A 379 -24.19 6.36 -16.96
N VAL A 380 -23.70 5.94 -15.79
CA VAL A 380 -22.50 5.10 -15.65
C VAL A 380 -22.93 3.66 -15.43
N THR A 381 -22.49 2.73 -16.28
CA THR A 381 -22.92 1.33 -16.25
C THR A 381 -21.73 0.38 -16.27
N HIS A 382 -21.77 -0.65 -15.43
CA HIS A 382 -20.79 -1.75 -15.47
C HIS A 382 -21.44 -3.11 -15.20
N GLY A 383 -20.89 -4.17 -15.80
CA GLY A 383 -21.30 -5.55 -15.58
C GLY A 383 -20.13 -6.38 -15.11
N ALA A 384 -19.97 -6.54 -13.80
CA ALA A 384 -18.84 -7.23 -13.21
C ALA A 384 -18.84 -8.74 -13.51
N SER A 385 -17.65 -9.28 -13.73
CA SER A 385 -17.40 -10.66 -14.12
C SER A 385 -16.87 -11.53 -12.97
N ASN A 386 -16.25 -10.91 -11.96
CA ASN A 386 -15.62 -11.57 -10.82
C ASN A 386 -15.64 -10.66 -9.58
N THR A 387 -14.93 -11.04 -8.52
CA THR A 387 -14.89 -10.26 -7.28
C THR A 387 -13.96 -9.05 -7.34
N GLY A 388 -12.95 -9.05 -8.22
CA GLY A 388 -11.97 -7.98 -8.36
C GLY A 388 -12.47 -6.76 -9.14
N ASP A 389 -13.54 -6.92 -9.93
CA ASP A 389 -14.20 -5.85 -10.70
C ASP A 389 -15.66 -5.61 -10.24
N ASN A 390 -16.05 -6.12 -9.08
CA ASN A 390 -17.41 -6.02 -8.54
C ASN A 390 -17.71 -4.61 -8.00
N PHE A 391 -17.83 -3.62 -8.89
CA PHE A 391 -18.24 -2.24 -8.61
C PHE A 391 -18.46 -1.46 -9.90
N VAL A 392 -19.37 -0.49 -9.90
CA VAL A 392 -19.39 0.58 -10.91
C VAL A 392 -18.43 1.69 -10.48
N LEU A 393 -18.45 2.03 -9.20
CA LEU A 393 -17.54 2.97 -8.54
C LEU A 393 -16.88 2.29 -7.35
N SER A 394 -15.55 2.26 -7.32
CA SER A 394 -14.75 1.95 -6.14
C SER A 394 -13.96 3.18 -5.72
N PHE A 395 -14.13 3.59 -4.46
CA PHE A 395 -13.29 4.64 -3.88
C PHE A 395 -11.87 4.15 -3.55
N GLY A 396 -11.64 2.84 -3.48
CA GLY A 396 -10.33 2.28 -3.11
C GLY A 396 -9.76 2.93 -1.85
N GLY A 397 -8.57 3.53 -1.93
CA GLY A 397 -7.92 4.25 -0.84
C GLY A 397 -8.16 5.76 -0.81
N ALA A 398 -9.12 6.27 -1.56
CA ALA A 398 -9.32 7.71 -1.74
C ALA A 398 -9.76 8.43 -0.47
N THR A 399 -9.47 9.74 -0.41
CA THR A 399 -9.97 10.64 0.63
C THR A 399 -10.47 11.95 0.01
N PHE A 400 -11.49 12.57 0.63
CA PHE A 400 -12.05 13.86 0.19
C PHE A 400 -12.58 13.87 -1.26
N VAL A 401 -13.20 12.76 -1.68
CA VAL A 401 -13.80 12.62 -3.01
C VAL A 401 -15.33 12.61 -2.93
N THR A 402 -15.99 13.36 -3.81
CA THR A 402 -17.46 13.40 -3.94
C THR A 402 -17.90 12.98 -5.33
N PHE A 403 -18.88 12.07 -5.42
CA PHE A 403 -19.68 11.83 -6.62
C PHE A 403 -21.09 12.35 -6.40
N ARG A 404 -21.58 13.22 -7.30
CA ARG A 404 -22.92 13.79 -7.18
C ARG A 404 -23.70 13.90 -8.48
N ASN A 405 -25.02 13.87 -8.37
CA ASN A 405 -25.96 14.12 -9.48
C ASN A 405 -25.70 13.20 -10.69
N MET A 406 -25.67 11.88 -10.50
CA MET A 406 -25.55 10.92 -11.61
C MET A 406 -26.26 9.60 -11.31
N THR A 407 -26.46 8.79 -12.35
CA THR A 407 -27.01 7.44 -12.23
C THR A 407 -25.89 6.42 -12.44
N MET A 408 -25.73 5.50 -11.49
CA MET A 408 -24.76 4.41 -11.53
C MET A 408 -25.50 3.07 -11.48
N THR A 409 -25.26 2.21 -12.48
CA THR A 409 -25.99 0.96 -12.67
C THR A 409 -25.06 -0.23 -12.79
N SER A 410 -25.21 -1.20 -11.90
CA SER A 410 -24.63 -2.53 -12.09
C SER A 410 -25.57 -3.40 -12.94
N THR A 411 -25.03 -4.23 -13.82
CA THR A 411 -25.83 -5.12 -14.69
C THR A 411 -25.66 -6.61 -14.39
N SER A 412 -24.73 -6.97 -13.50
CA SER A 412 -24.45 -8.37 -13.15
C SER A 412 -25.29 -8.83 -11.96
N THR A 413 -25.92 -9.99 -12.06
CA THR A 413 -26.76 -10.56 -10.98
C THR A 413 -25.97 -11.39 -9.96
N SER A 414 -24.68 -11.61 -10.21
CA SER A 414 -23.78 -12.38 -9.33
C SER A 414 -22.83 -11.46 -8.55
N TYR A 415 -22.38 -10.40 -9.21
CA TYR A 415 -21.45 -9.39 -8.70
C TYR A 415 -22.07 -8.01 -8.99
N ALA A 416 -22.97 -7.59 -8.09
CA ALA A 416 -23.95 -6.55 -8.38
C ALA A 416 -23.69 -5.22 -7.68
N ARG A 417 -22.48 -5.01 -7.13
CA ARG A 417 -22.18 -3.77 -6.41
C ARG A 417 -22.18 -2.58 -7.34
N VAL A 418 -22.74 -1.49 -6.87
CA VAL A 418 -22.70 -0.20 -7.55
C VAL A 418 -21.58 0.64 -6.97
N VAL A 419 -21.55 0.80 -5.65
CA VAL A 419 -20.51 1.54 -4.94
C VAL A 419 -19.77 0.60 -3.98
N ASP A 420 -18.44 0.53 -4.11
CA ASP A 420 -17.54 -0.09 -3.17
C ASP A 420 -16.70 1.00 -2.47
N MET A 421 -16.80 1.08 -1.14
CA MET A 421 -16.07 2.08 -0.36
C MET A 421 -14.58 1.74 -0.23
N GLY A 422 -14.14 0.51 -0.52
CA GLY A 422 -12.73 0.12 -0.41
C GLY A 422 -12.18 0.35 1.00
N SER A 423 -11.05 1.06 1.11
CA SER A 423 -10.46 1.55 2.36
C SER A 423 -10.53 3.09 2.48
N SER A 424 -11.47 3.73 1.78
CA SER A 424 -11.60 5.19 1.70
C SER A 424 -12.06 5.80 3.02
N THR A 425 -11.77 7.09 3.23
CA THR A 425 -12.38 7.91 4.29
C THR A 425 -12.81 9.25 3.72
N ASP A 426 -13.70 9.97 4.40
CA ASP A 426 -14.07 11.34 4.02
C ASP A 426 -14.63 11.44 2.57
N CYS A 427 -15.29 10.38 2.10
CA CYS A 427 -15.84 10.28 0.75
C CYS A 427 -17.38 10.39 0.76
N THR A 428 -17.93 11.01 -0.28
CA THR A 428 -19.36 11.31 -0.37
C THR A 428 -19.95 10.79 -1.68
N VAL A 429 -21.10 10.12 -1.59
CA VAL A 429 -22.01 9.89 -2.72
C VAL A 429 -23.30 10.63 -2.40
N GLU A 430 -23.66 11.60 -3.24
CA GLU A 430 -24.86 12.40 -2.97
C GLU A 430 -25.73 12.68 -4.19
N SER A 431 -27.04 12.74 -3.98
CA SER A 431 -27.99 13.06 -5.05
C SER A 431 -27.87 12.15 -6.28
N CYS A 432 -27.53 10.88 -6.07
CA CYS A 432 -27.31 9.89 -7.12
C CYS A 432 -28.43 8.83 -7.16
N ASP A 433 -28.57 8.17 -8.30
CA ASP A 433 -29.36 6.95 -8.44
C ASP A 433 -28.41 5.75 -8.50
N LEU A 434 -28.50 4.86 -7.51
CA LEU A 434 -27.64 3.68 -7.35
C LEU A 434 -28.48 2.43 -7.59
N ILE A 435 -28.27 1.77 -8.72
CA ILE A 435 -29.17 0.73 -9.23
C ILE A 435 -28.43 -0.58 -9.43
N ALA A 436 -28.78 -1.59 -8.64
CA ALA A 436 -28.40 -2.97 -8.90
C ALA A 436 -29.54 -3.69 -9.67
N PRO A 437 -29.30 -4.86 -10.28
CA PRO A 437 -30.37 -5.71 -10.77
C PRO A 437 -31.18 -6.32 -9.62
N THR A 438 -32.39 -6.78 -9.93
CA THR A 438 -33.18 -7.63 -9.02
C THR A 438 -32.50 -8.99 -8.87
N VAL A 439 -32.34 -9.46 -7.63
CA VAL A 439 -31.66 -10.72 -7.31
C VAL A 439 -32.45 -11.55 -6.29
N GLY A 440 -32.13 -12.84 -6.21
CA GLY A 440 -32.73 -13.78 -5.25
C GLY A 440 -31.75 -14.31 -4.21
N THR A 441 -30.76 -13.51 -3.80
CA THR A 441 -29.64 -13.94 -2.93
C THR A 441 -29.43 -13.01 -1.74
N THR A 442 -28.90 -13.54 -0.65
CA THR A 442 -28.48 -12.79 0.55
C THR A 442 -26.96 -12.53 0.57
N SER A 443 -26.25 -12.81 -0.52
CA SER A 443 -24.81 -12.55 -0.64
C SER A 443 -24.49 -11.06 -0.65
N ASN A 444 -23.47 -10.63 0.10
CA ASN A 444 -22.94 -9.25 0.09
C ASN A 444 -22.22 -8.87 -1.23
N TYR A 445 -22.02 -9.82 -2.16
CA TYR A 445 -21.56 -9.50 -3.51
C TYR A 445 -22.59 -8.75 -4.35
N CYS A 446 -23.86 -8.75 -3.92
CA CYS A 446 -24.94 -8.02 -4.57
C CYS A 446 -25.45 -6.82 -3.76
N ALA A 447 -24.68 -6.32 -2.78
CA ALA A 447 -25.03 -5.10 -2.06
C ALA A 447 -24.90 -3.88 -2.97
N VAL A 448 -25.86 -2.95 -3.00
CA VAL A 448 -25.79 -1.76 -3.88
C VAL A 448 -24.63 -0.86 -3.44
N VAL A 449 -24.55 -0.56 -2.15
CA VAL A 449 -23.42 0.12 -1.52
C VAL A 449 -22.76 -0.84 -0.53
N TYR A 450 -21.45 -1.02 -0.65
CA TYR A 450 -20.66 -1.92 0.18
C TYR A 450 -19.46 -1.20 0.79
N GLY A 451 -19.32 -1.25 2.11
CA GLY A 451 -18.15 -0.75 2.83
C GLY A 451 -17.92 -1.59 4.07
N TYR A 452 -17.22 -2.71 3.93
CA TYR A 452 -16.95 -3.63 5.04
C TYR A 452 -15.52 -4.18 5.02
N GLY A 453 -14.93 -4.33 6.21
CA GLY A 453 -13.63 -4.95 6.43
C GLY A 453 -12.47 -3.95 6.50
N SER A 454 -12.75 -2.68 6.24
CA SER A 454 -11.90 -1.53 6.51
C SER A 454 -12.76 -0.50 7.26
N ASN A 455 -12.14 0.44 7.96
CA ASN A 455 -12.91 1.50 8.62
C ASN A 455 -13.09 2.68 7.66
N ASN A 456 -14.23 2.73 6.95
CA ASN A 456 -14.54 3.81 6.02
C ASN A 456 -15.04 5.07 6.74
N HIS A 457 -14.23 5.62 7.65
CA HIS A 457 -14.61 6.75 8.49
C HIS A 457 -15.13 7.95 7.71
N ARG A 458 -16.11 8.66 8.27
CA ARG A 458 -16.64 9.93 7.72
C ARG A 458 -17.17 9.78 6.28
N SER A 459 -17.63 8.59 5.91
CA SER A 459 -18.27 8.34 4.63
C SER A 459 -19.73 8.80 4.64
N THR A 460 -20.17 9.45 3.57
CA THR A 460 -21.52 10.02 3.47
C THR A 460 -22.27 9.44 2.26
N ILE A 461 -23.46 8.88 2.51
CA ILE A 461 -24.45 8.52 1.49
C ILE A 461 -25.68 9.40 1.73
N ASN A 462 -25.89 10.39 0.88
CA ASN A 462 -26.92 11.42 1.12
C ASN A 462 -27.83 11.65 -0.09
N ASN A 463 -29.15 11.76 0.11
CA ASN A 463 -30.10 12.11 -0.96
C ASN A 463 -30.05 11.15 -2.18
N CYS A 464 -29.67 9.90 -1.96
CA CYS A 464 -29.55 8.89 -3.01
C CYS A 464 -30.79 8.01 -3.11
N ASN A 465 -31.08 7.55 -4.33
CA ASN A 465 -32.05 6.49 -4.56
C ASN A 465 -31.31 5.15 -4.70
N VAL A 466 -31.41 4.29 -3.70
CA VAL A 466 -30.73 2.98 -3.64
C VAL A 466 -31.73 1.88 -3.98
N ARG A 467 -31.53 1.17 -5.09
CA ARG A 467 -32.55 0.25 -5.64
C ARG A 467 -32.02 -1.17 -5.85
N ASN A 468 -32.87 -2.14 -5.49
CA ASN A 468 -32.68 -3.57 -5.68
C ASN A 468 -31.49 -4.13 -4.91
N GLY A 469 -30.73 -5.05 -5.52
CA GLY A 469 -29.62 -5.75 -4.87
C GLY A 469 -30.07 -6.72 -3.78
N SER A 470 -29.10 -7.35 -3.13
CA SER A 470 -29.33 -8.16 -1.93
C SER A 470 -29.45 -7.25 -0.69
N TYR A 471 -28.52 -6.32 -0.54
CA TYR A 471 -28.52 -5.27 0.49
C TYR A 471 -28.63 -3.92 -0.20
N GLY A 472 -29.35 -2.97 0.38
CA GLY A 472 -29.27 -1.58 -0.05
C GLY A 472 -27.89 -1.01 0.28
N ILE A 473 -27.63 -0.82 1.56
CA ILE A 473 -26.34 -0.35 2.08
C ILE A 473 -25.82 -1.35 3.11
N TYR A 474 -24.60 -1.84 2.92
CA TYR A 474 -23.89 -2.74 3.82
C TYR A 474 -22.64 -2.04 4.34
N PHE A 475 -22.66 -1.55 5.57
CA PHE A 475 -21.53 -0.88 6.22
C PHE A 475 -21.05 -1.67 7.43
N GLY A 476 -19.74 -1.90 7.51
CA GLY A 476 -19.17 -2.33 8.77
C GLY A 476 -17.69 -2.14 9.00
N GLY A 477 -17.36 -1.73 10.23
CA GLY A 477 -15.99 -1.56 10.69
C GLY A 477 -15.20 -2.87 10.80
N SER A 478 -13.96 -2.75 11.26
CA SER A 478 -13.01 -3.88 11.30
C SER A 478 -13.28 -4.84 12.47
N SER A 479 -13.77 -4.34 13.61
CA SER A 479 -14.20 -5.15 14.75
C SER A 479 -15.17 -4.39 15.66
N ASN A 480 -15.75 -5.08 16.64
CA ASN A 480 -16.62 -4.50 17.68
C ASN A 480 -15.92 -3.54 18.66
N THR A 481 -14.61 -3.35 18.57
CA THR A 481 -13.82 -2.37 19.35
C THR A 481 -12.99 -1.44 18.47
N ASN A 482 -12.92 -1.70 17.17
CA ASN A 482 -12.30 -0.85 16.16
C ASN A 482 -13.35 -0.57 15.08
N THR A 483 -14.24 0.35 15.42
CA THR A 483 -15.45 0.67 14.67
C THR A 483 -15.18 1.60 13.48
N GLN A 484 -16.11 1.60 12.53
CA GLN A 484 -16.16 2.58 11.47
C GLN A 484 -17.00 3.77 11.95
N ASP A 485 -16.32 4.90 12.10
CA ASP A 485 -16.89 6.04 12.82
C ASP A 485 -17.37 7.19 11.93
N TYR A 486 -18.39 7.90 12.40
CA TYR A 486 -18.92 9.15 11.81
C TYR A 486 -19.47 8.98 10.40
N CYS A 487 -19.96 7.79 10.05
CA CYS A 487 -20.65 7.59 8.78
C CYS A 487 -22.03 8.25 8.81
N VAL A 488 -22.43 8.83 7.69
CA VAL A 488 -23.69 9.57 7.54
C VAL A 488 -24.49 8.93 6.42
N VAL A 489 -25.66 8.39 6.75
CA VAL A 489 -26.61 7.82 5.80
C VAL A 489 -27.93 8.57 5.99
N THR A 490 -28.16 9.57 5.14
CA THR A 490 -29.28 10.50 5.31
C THR A 490 -30.08 10.79 4.06
N ASN A 491 -31.36 11.10 4.21
CA ASN A 491 -32.23 11.55 3.11
C ASN A 491 -32.34 10.55 1.94
N ASN A 492 -32.02 9.27 2.14
CA ASN A 492 -32.01 8.29 1.06
C ASN A 492 -33.36 7.59 0.91
N GLU A 493 -33.70 7.22 -0.32
CA GLU A 493 -34.80 6.28 -0.61
C GLU A 493 -34.20 4.90 -0.91
N ILE A 494 -34.39 3.93 -0.01
CA ILE A 494 -33.84 2.57 -0.16
C ILE A 494 -34.97 1.59 -0.44
N THR A 495 -34.97 1.00 -1.63
CA THR A 495 -36.10 0.19 -2.13
C THR A 495 -35.69 -1.16 -2.69
N ASN A 496 -36.59 -2.14 -2.57
CA ASN A 496 -36.56 -3.43 -3.27
C ASN A 496 -35.32 -4.31 -3.06
N SER A 497 -34.51 -4.08 -2.02
CA SER A 497 -33.44 -4.99 -1.64
C SER A 497 -33.99 -6.35 -1.21
N TYR A 498 -33.44 -7.44 -1.76
CA TYR A 498 -33.94 -8.79 -1.53
C TYR A 498 -33.82 -9.23 -0.07
N TYR A 499 -32.76 -8.83 0.63
CA TYR A 499 -32.50 -9.21 2.01
C TYR A 499 -32.85 -8.08 2.99
N THR A 500 -32.11 -6.96 2.97
CA THR A 500 -32.28 -5.85 3.93
C THR A 500 -31.90 -4.50 3.29
N ALA A 501 -32.44 -3.40 3.80
CA ALA A 501 -32.17 -2.06 3.27
C ALA A 501 -30.86 -1.49 3.82
N TYR A 502 -30.64 -1.59 5.13
CA TYR A 502 -29.42 -1.11 5.77
C TYR A 502 -28.88 -2.15 6.75
N TYR A 503 -27.63 -2.54 6.56
CA TYR A 503 -26.90 -3.43 7.46
C TYR A 503 -25.74 -2.65 8.07
N SER A 504 -25.93 -2.09 9.26
CA SER A 504 -24.91 -1.45 10.09
C SER A 504 -24.26 -2.49 11.01
N TYR A 505 -22.95 -2.63 10.91
CA TYR A 505 -22.14 -3.55 11.70
C TYR A 505 -20.91 -2.79 12.24
N TYR A 506 -20.61 -2.84 13.54
CA TYR A 506 -19.41 -2.18 14.09
C TYR A 506 -19.28 -0.69 13.70
N GLN A 507 -20.38 0.06 13.76
CA GLN A 507 -20.38 1.51 13.50
C GLN A 507 -20.25 2.29 14.82
N GLY A 508 -19.49 3.39 14.81
CA GLY A 508 -19.41 4.34 15.90
C GLY A 508 -19.90 5.72 15.47
N PHE A 509 -20.61 6.45 16.33
CA PHE A 509 -21.07 7.82 16.00
C PHE A 509 -21.82 7.93 14.65
N GLU A 510 -22.49 6.86 14.21
CA GLU A 510 -23.18 6.86 12.92
C GLU A 510 -24.42 7.76 12.98
N THR A 511 -24.72 8.43 11.86
CA THR A 511 -25.98 9.15 11.67
C THR A 511 -26.79 8.42 10.61
N PHE A 512 -27.93 7.85 11.02
CA PHE A 512 -28.91 7.22 10.13
C PHE A 512 -30.23 7.98 10.27
N ALA A 513 -30.45 8.99 9.41
CA ALA A 513 -31.58 9.88 9.60
C ALA A 513 -32.32 10.29 8.32
N ASP A 514 -33.62 10.56 8.46
CA ASP A 514 -34.46 11.10 7.39
C ASP A 514 -34.52 10.20 6.13
N ASN A 515 -34.27 8.89 6.28
CA ASN A 515 -34.35 7.92 5.19
C ASN A 515 -35.75 7.33 5.03
N VAL A 516 -36.13 6.99 3.80
CA VAL A 516 -37.34 6.24 3.46
C VAL A 516 -36.96 4.85 2.99
N ILE A 517 -37.42 3.84 3.70
CA ILE A 517 -37.16 2.43 3.40
C ILE A 517 -38.45 1.77 2.96
N ASN A 518 -38.43 1.16 1.78
CA ASN A 518 -39.58 0.44 1.24
C ASN A 518 -39.17 -0.89 0.62
N LEU A 519 -39.34 -1.98 1.37
CA LEU A 519 -39.03 -3.32 0.89
C LEU A 519 -40.31 -4.11 0.59
N GLY A 520 -40.41 -4.60 -0.64
CA GLY A 520 -41.41 -5.57 -1.07
C GLY A 520 -41.02 -7.04 -0.76
N PRO A 521 -41.64 -8.01 -1.45
CA PRO A 521 -41.31 -9.43 -1.35
C PRO A 521 -39.80 -9.70 -1.53
N GLY A 522 -39.30 -10.70 -0.82
CA GLY A 522 -37.86 -11.03 -0.82
C GLY A 522 -37.58 -12.23 0.08
N TYR A 523 -36.39 -12.26 0.70
CA TYR A 523 -36.00 -13.33 1.61
C TYR A 523 -37.01 -13.52 2.75
N SER A 524 -37.27 -14.78 3.14
CA SER A 524 -38.31 -15.17 4.10
C SER A 524 -38.23 -14.45 5.45
N TYR A 525 -37.02 -14.10 5.90
CA TYR A 525 -36.77 -13.30 7.10
C TYR A 525 -36.41 -11.86 6.71
N MET A 526 -37.31 -10.93 6.98
CA MET A 526 -37.10 -9.51 6.77
C MET A 526 -36.64 -8.85 8.03
N TYR A 527 -35.53 -8.13 7.91
CA TYR A 527 -35.13 -7.07 8.81
C TYR A 527 -34.93 -5.86 7.92
N LEU A 528 -35.77 -4.84 8.02
CA LEU A 528 -35.63 -3.69 7.12
C LEU A 528 -34.29 -2.99 7.38
N THR A 529 -33.91 -2.83 8.66
CA THR A 529 -32.60 -2.31 9.05
C THR A 529 -32.02 -3.03 10.25
N PHE A 530 -30.70 -3.23 10.22
CA PHE A 530 -29.92 -3.81 11.29
C PHE A 530 -28.90 -2.84 11.85
N PHE A 531 -28.77 -2.83 13.18
CA PHE A 531 -27.76 -2.09 13.92
C PHE A 531 -27.05 -3.04 14.88
N TYR A 532 -25.90 -3.55 14.46
CA TYR A 532 -25.14 -4.58 15.17
C TYR A 532 -23.84 -4.05 15.77
N TYR A 533 -23.65 -4.29 17.06
CA TYR A 533 -22.37 -4.09 17.77
C TYR A 533 -21.76 -2.69 17.59
N GLY A 534 -22.59 -1.66 17.40
CA GLY A 534 -22.16 -0.28 17.28
C GLY A 534 -22.18 0.46 18.62
N HIS A 535 -21.86 1.75 18.59
CA HIS A 535 -22.00 2.65 19.72
C HIS A 535 -22.24 4.09 19.28
N ASP A 536 -22.82 4.90 20.17
CA ASP A 536 -23.04 6.35 19.96
C ASP A 536 -23.81 6.72 18.68
N ALA A 537 -24.64 5.81 18.16
CA ALA A 537 -25.42 6.03 16.95
C ALA A 537 -26.58 7.03 17.16
N SER A 538 -26.86 7.85 16.14
CA SER A 538 -28.04 8.71 16.02
C SER A 538 -28.94 8.17 14.91
N ILE A 539 -30.10 7.61 15.30
CA ILE A 539 -31.04 6.97 14.38
C ILE A 539 -32.38 7.69 14.48
N GLU A 540 -32.68 8.54 13.49
CA GLU A 540 -33.70 9.58 13.66
C GLU A 540 -34.59 9.81 12.45
N ARG A 541 -35.91 9.95 12.66
CA ARG A 541 -36.88 10.42 11.64
C ARG A 541 -36.90 9.60 10.34
N ASN A 542 -36.67 8.28 10.43
CA ASN A 542 -36.74 7.41 9.25
C ASN A 542 -38.13 6.78 9.11
N GLN A 543 -38.49 6.40 7.89
CA GLN A 543 -39.73 5.71 7.57
C GLN A 543 -39.44 4.28 7.10
N TRP A 544 -40.18 3.32 7.64
CA TRP A 544 -39.98 1.89 7.36
C TRP A 544 -41.26 1.25 6.85
N PHE A 545 -41.26 0.83 5.59
CA PHE A 545 -42.35 0.12 4.93
C PHE A 545 -41.85 -1.26 4.47
N GLY A 546 -42.58 -2.30 4.86
CA GLY A 546 -42.22 -3.69 4.55
C GLY A 546 -43.45 -4.53 4.26
N SER A 547 -43.43 -5.34 3.20
CA SER A 547 -44.56 -6.21 2.82
C SER A 547 -44.12 -7.52 2.15
N GLY A 548 -45.00 -8.53 2.18
CA GLY A 548 -44.86 -9.74 1.36
C GLY A 548 -43.78 -10.75 1.79
N ARG A 549 -43.43 -10.82 3.08
CA ARG A 549 -42.45 -11.78 3.64
C ARG A 549 -43.01 -12.46 4.90
N ASN A 550 -42.53 -13.68 5.19
CA ASN A 550 -43.10 -14.55 6.23
C ASN A 550 -42.77 -14.10 7.66
N TYR A 551 -41.56 -13.59 7.89
CA TYR A 551 -41.11 -13.07 9.18
C TYR A 551 -40.61 -11.64 8.98
N ALA A 552 -41.20 -10.67 9.68
CA ALA A 552 -41.00 -9.25 9.41
C ALA A 552 -40.64 -8.44 10.66
N TYR A 553 -39.38 -8.02 10.74
CA TYR A 553 -38.89 -7.07 11.73
C TYR A 553 -38.55 -5.75 11.03
N GLY A 554 -39.09 -4.64 11.54
CA GLY A 554 -38.75 -3.32 11.00
C GLY A 554 -37.30 -2.97 11.32
N ILE A 555 -36.99 -2.90 12.61
CA ILE A 555 -35.71 -2.40 13.11
C ILE A 555 -35.15 -3.41 14.09
N TYR A 556 -33.87 -3.76 13.96
CA TYR A 556 -33.22 -4.68 14.88
C TYR A 556 -31.92 -4.10 15.44
N PHE A 557 -31.89 -3.97 16.76
CA PHE A 557 -30.74 -3.56 17.54
C PHE A 557 -30.12 -4.76 18.24
N TYR A 558 -28.81 -4.95 18.09
CA TYR A 558 -28.10 -6.04 18.72
C TYR A 558 -26.76 -5.59 19.29
N TYR A 559 -26.59 -5.76 20.60
CA TYR A 559 -25.37 -5.38 21.33
C TYR A 559 -24.83 -3.98 21.02
N GLN A 560 -25.75 -3.02 20.78
CA GLN A 560 -25.39 -1.61 20.75
C GLN A 560 -24.86 -1.17 22.13
N ASN A 561 -23.75 -0.44 22.12
CA ASN A 561 -23.02 0.04 23.30
C ASN A 561 -22.51 -1.08 24.24
N TYR A 562 -22.45 -2.33 23.78
CA TYR A 562 -22.04 -3.46 24.63
C TYR A 562 -20.51 -3.57 24.79
N TYR A 563 -19.76 -3.56 23.68
CA TYR A 563 -18.29 -3.71 23.69
C TYR A 563 -17.56 -2.38 23.83
N VAL A 564 -18.16 -1.30 23.34
CA VAL A 564 -17.70 0.08 23.53
C VAL A 564 -18.82 0.83 24.25
N PRO A 565 -18.59 1.33 25.48
CA PRO A 565 -19.59 2.14 26.18
C PRO A 565 -19.92 3.40 25.39
N GLY A 566 -21.21 3.69 25.22
CA GLY A 566 -21.70 4.84 24.46
C GLY A 566 -23.21 5.05 24.66
N ASN A 567 -23.77 6.03 23.96
CA ASN A 567 -25.20 6.34 24.00
C ASN A 567 -25.82 6.34 22.59
N THR A 568 -26.52 5.25 22.26
CA THR A 568 -27.32 5.20 21.03
C THR A 568 -28.68 5.88 21.22
N ARG A 569 -28.93 6.90 20.41
CA ARG A 569 -30.19 7.62 20.34
C ARG A 569 -31.07 7.07 19.22
N PHE A 570 -32.28 6.66 19.57
CA PHE A 570 -33.33 6.28 18.61
C PHE A 570 -34.53 7.22 18.79
N VAL A 571 -34.89 7.97 17.74
CA VAL A 571 -36.05 8.88 17.74
C VAL A 571 -36.85 8.73 16.46
N ASN A 572 -38.09 8.31 16.58
CA ASN A 572 -39.01 8.25 15.46
C ASN A 572 -40.31 8.98 15.84
N ASN A 573 -40.73 9.94 15.01
CA ASN A 573 -41.93 10.76 15.25
C ASN A 573 -43.12 10.25 14.45
#